data_AF-T1CQA7-F1
#
_entry.id   AF-T1CQA7-F1
#
_cell.length_a   1.000
_cell.length_b   1.000
_cell.length_c   1.000
_cell.angle_alpha   90.00
_cell.angle_beta   90.00
_cell.angle_gamma   90.00
#
_symmetry.space_group_name_H-M   'P 1'
#
loop_
_entity.id
_entity.type
_entity.pdbx_description
1 polymer ?
#
loop_
_entity_poly.entity_id
_entity_poly.type
_entity_poly.pdbx_seq_one_letter_code
_entity_poly.pdbx_strand_id
1 'polypeptide(L)'
;ATRIHGEPDEIIHFSADKCPSCNNPLGSPVRTEKKTILDIPPPQKVKVTEYDLDVYKCSNCGIEVRAKHRDCPQTGDMGIYLLNYITMLKYNL
;
A
#
# COMPACT_ATOMS: atom_id res chain seq x y z
N ALA A 1 -0.44 -6.50 26.77
CA ALA A 1 0.80 -7.30 26.65
C ALA A 1 1.80 -6.48 25.85
N THR A 2 3.01 -6.26 26.37
CA THR A 2 4.08 -5.58 25.62
C THR A 2 4.59 -6.58 24.59
N ARG A 3 4.27 -6.37 23.31
CA ARG A 3 4.71 -7.25 22.22
C ARG A 3 6.23 -7.18 22.15
N ILE A 4 6.92 -8.31 22.17
CA ILE A 4 8.36 -8.35 21.91
C ILE A 4 8.53 -8.00 20.44
N HIS A 5 9.11 -6.84 20.15
CA HIS A 5 9.38 -6.38 18.80
C HIS A 5 10.71 -6.98 18.31
N GLY A 6 10.78 -7.36 17.03
CA GLY A 6 12.05 -7.68 16.37
C GLY A 6 12.91 -6.41 16.17
N GLU A 7 14.01 -6.55 15.43
CA GLU A 7 14.79 -5.38 15.01
C GLU A 7 13.93 -4.44 14.13
N PRO A 8 13.99 -3.10 14.32
CA PRO A 8 13.25 -2.16 13.48
C PRO A 8 13.71 -2.25 12.02
N ASP A 9 12.76 -2.17 11.09
CA ASP A 9 13.06 -2.12 9.65
C ASP A 9 13.83 -0.84 9.25
N GLU A 10 13.57 0.28 9.96
CA GLU A 10 14.22 1.56 9.76
C GLU A 10 14.43 2.29 11.10
N ILE A 11 15.57 2.98 11.25
CA ILE A 11 15.86 3.84 12.41
C ILE A 11 16.10 5.26 11.91
N ILE A 12 15.18 6.17 12.25
CA ILE A 12 15.30 7.59 11.90
C ILE A 12 15.72 8.38 13.14
N HIS A 13 16.87 9.04 13.08
CA HIS A 13 17.36 9.92 14.14
C HIS A 13 16.95 11.37 13.87
N PHE A 14 16.31 12.01 14.84
CA PHE A 14 15.93 13.42 14.77
C PHE A 14 16.56 14.20 15.93
N SER A 15 17.25 15.29 15.61
CA SER A 15 17.76 16.27 16.56
C SER A 15 17.00 17.60 16.40
N ALA A 16 17.03 18.40 17.46
CA ALA A 16 16.57 19.79 17.41
C ALA A 16 17.78 20.70 17.56
N ASP A 17 17.90 21.67 16.65
CA ASP A 17 19.04 22.60 16.65
C ASP A 17 18.75 23.90 17.39
N LYS A 18 17.49 24.18 17.70
CA LYS A 18 17.06 25.40 18.39
C LYS A 18 15.95 25.13 19.39
N CYS A 19 15.98 25.88 20.49
CA CYS A 19 14.90 25.86 21.47
C CYS A 19 13.62 26.43 20.83
N PRO A 20 12.49 25.70 20.82
CA PRO A 20 11.26 26.19 20.21
C PRO A 20 10.67 27.42 20.92
N SER A 21 11.03 27.66 22.19
CA SER A 21 10.50 28.78 22.97
C SER A 21 11.31 30.07 22.82
N CYS A 22 12.65 29.98 22.76
CA CYS A 22 13.52 31.17 22.71
C CYS A 22 14.45 31.23 21.50
N ASN A 23 14.39 30.24 20.61
CA ASN A 23 15.18 30.14 19.37
C ASN A 23 16.70 30.07 19.57
N ASN A 24 17.19 29.93 20.80
CA ASN A 24 18.61 29.74 21.08
C ASN A 24 19.12 28.42 20.50
N PRO A 25 20.36 28.37 19.95
CA PRO A 25 20.96 27.14 19.47
C PRO A 25 21.08 26.09 20.58
N LEU A 26 20.74 24.85 20.25
CA LEU A 26 20.93 23.68 21.11
C LEU A 26 22.29 23.04 20.80
N GLY A 27 22.96 22.53 21.84
CA GLY A 27 24.21 21.79 21.72
C GLY A 27 23.98 20.29 21.58
N SER A 28 24.91 19.48 22.08
CA SER A 28 24.79 18.02 22.07
C SER A 28 23.61 17.53 22.93
N PRO A 29 22.89 16.48 22.49
CA PRO A 29 21.77 15.92 23.25
C PRO A 29 22.24 15.33 24.59
N VAL A 30 21.48 15.56 25.65
CA VAL A 30 21.75 15.00 27.00
C VAL A 30 21.40 13.51 27.08
N ARG A 31 20.36 13.09 26.35
CA ARG A 31 19.92 11.69 26.22
C ARG A 31 19.16 11.49 24.91
N THR A 32 19.08 10.24 24.46
CA THR A 32 18.22 9.84 23.34
C THR A 32 17.14 8.89 23.84
N GLU A 33 15.89 9.27 23.68
CA GLU A 33 14.75 8.41 23.94
C GLU A 33 14.40 7.63 22.67
N LYS A 34 14.16 6.31 22.80
CA LYS A 34 13.76 5.46 21.69
C LYS A 34 12.27 5.21 21.75
N LYS A 35 11.59 5.38 20.61
CA LYS A 35 10.17 5.06 20.45
C LYS A 35 9.99 4.26 19.16
N THR A 36 9.52 3.02 19.29
CA THR A 36 9.22 2.14 18.16
C THR A 36 7.74 2.18 17.86
N ILE A 37 7.37 2.35 16.60
CA ILE A 37 5.99 2.32 16.11
C ILE A 37 5.89 1.20 15.08
N LEU A 38 4.94 0.29 15.27
CA LEU A 38 4.57 -0.67 14.24
C LEU A 38 3.51 -0.03 13.35
N ASP A 39 3.81 0.12 12.08
CA ASP A 39 2.88 0.65 11.10
C ASP A 39 2.93 -0.19 9.82
N ILE A 40 1.88 -0.09 9.00
CA ILE A 40 1.91 -0.60 7.64
C ILE A 40 2.49 0.50 6.74
N PRO A 41 3.27 0.15 5.70
CA PRO A 41 3.68 1.16 4.72
C PRO A 41 2.43 1.81 4.11
N PRO A 42 2.51 3.10 3.71
CA PRO A 42 1.40 3.78 3.06
C PRO A 42 0.83 2.94 1.92
N PRO A 43 -0.51 2.95 1.71
CA PRO A 43 -1.12 2.15 0.67
C PRO A 43 -0.47 2.44 -0.68
N GLN A 44 -0.05 1.38 -1.36
CA GLN A 44 0.52 1.50 -2.70
C GLN A 44 -0.53 2.11 -3.64
N LYS A 45 -0.07 2.88 -4.62
CA LYS A 45 -0.96 3.44 -5.65
C LYS A 45 -1.73 2.32 -6.32
N VAL A 46 -3.04 2.50 -6.50
CA VAL A 46 -3.87 1.56 -7.26
C VAL A 46 -3.34 1.49 -8.68
N LYS A 47 -2.95 0.28 -9.11
CA LYS A 47 -2.58 0.01 -10.50
C LYS A 47 -3.84 -0.32 -11.28
N VAL A 48 -4.17 0.50 -12.27
CA VAL A 48 -5.23 0.21 -13.24
C VAL A 48 -4.60 -0.54 -14.41
N THR A 49 -5.18 -1.67 -14.80
CA THR A 49 -4.75 -2.45 -15.96
C THR A 49 -5.96 -2.61 -16.87
N GLU A 50 -5.85 -2.12 -18.09
CA GLU A 50 -6.84 -2.31 -19.14
C GLU A 50 -6.50 -3.56 -19.95
N TYR A 51 -7.50 -4.37 -20.26
CA TYR A 51 -7.35 -5.56 -21.09
C TYR A 51 -8.12 -5.34 -22.39
N ASP A 52 -7.38 -5.13 -23.48
CA ASP A 52 -7.95 -5.11 -24.83
C ASP A 52 -8.24 -6.55 -25.26
N LEU A 53 -9.49 -6.97 -25.09
CA LEU A 53 -9.95 -8.30 -25.44
C LEU A 53 -10.59 -8.29 -26.82
N ASP A 54 -9.85 -8.77 -27.82
CA ASP A 54 -10.37 -8.94 -29.16
C ASP A 54 -11.61 -9.83 -29.20
N VAL A 55 -12.56 -9.45 -30.04
CA VAL A 55 -13.75 -10.25 -30.34
C VAL A 55 -13.71 -10.62 -31.81
N TYR A 56 -13.65 -11.91 -32.08
CA TYR A 56 -13.60 -12.46 -33.42
C TYR A 56 -14.96 -13.06 -33.79
N LYS A 57 -15.34 -12.94 -35.06
CA LYS A 57 -16.45 -13.69 -35.63
C LYS A 57 -15.90 -14.82 -36.48
N CYS A 58 -16.21 -16.06 -36.13
CA CYS A 58 -15.77 -17.23 -36.90
C CYS A 58 -16.36 -17.17 -38.31
N SER A 59 -15.51 -17.16 -39.35
CA SER A 59 -15.94 -17.08 -40.74
C SER A 59 -16.73 -18.31 -41.20
N ASN A 60 -16.53 -19.46 -40.56
CA ASN A 60 -17.18 -20.72 -40.93
C ASN A 60 -18.58 -20.87 -40.32
N CYS A 61 -18.75 -20.61 -39.03
CA CYS A 61 -20.03 -20.84 -38.31
C CYS A 61 -20.69 -19.56 -37.78
N GLY A 62 -20.05 -18.40 -37.90
CA GLY A 62 -20.59 -17.12 -37.47
C GLY A 62 -20.57 -16.86 -35.96
N ILE A 63 -20.12 -17.81 -35.14
CA ILE A 63 -20.04 -17.68 -33.67
C ILE A 63 -19.02 -16.60 -33.28
N GLU A 64 -19.37 -15.79 -32.29
CA GLU A 64 -18.44 -14.86 -31.65
C GLU A 64 -17.52 -15.57 -30.65
N VAL A 65 -16.22 -15.34 -30.79
CA VAL A 65 -15.19 -15.83 -29.87
C VAL A 65 -14.49 -14.63 -29.26
N ARG A 66 -14.61 -14.49 -27.95
CA ARG A 66 -13.97 -13.42 -27.17
C ARG A 66 -12.65 -13.91 -26.60
N ALA A 67 -11.59 -13.13 -26.75
CA ALA A 67 -10.32 -13.38 -26.09
C ALA A 67 -10.50 -13.42 -24.57
N LYS A 68 -9.72 -14.25 -23.89
CA LYS A 68 -9.76 -14.40 -22.42
C LYS A 68 -8.35 -14.32 -21.86
N HIS A 69 -8.20 -13.60 -20.75
CA HIS A 69 -6.97 -13.56 -19.98
C HIS A 69 -7.21 -14.12 -18.58
N ARG A 70 -6.24 -14.85 -18.00
CA ARG A 70 -6.38 -15.49 -16.68
C ARG A 70 -6.67 -14.47 -15.57
N ASP A 71 -6.05 -13.30 -15.69
CA ASP A 71 -6.11 -12.25 -14.66
C ASP A 71 -7.16 -11.17 -14.95
N CYS A 72 -7.92 -11.29 -16.06
CA CYS A 72 -9.03 -10.41 -16.35
C CYS A 72 -10.30 -10.99 -15.70
N PRO A 73 -10.93 -10.30 -14.73
CA PRO A 73 -12.16 -10.78 -14.12
C PRO A 73 -13.29 -10.88 -15.17
N GLN A 74 -14.13 -11.92 -15.07
CA GLN A 74 -15.31 -12.06 -15.94
C GLN A 74 -16.45 -11.11 -15.52
N THR A 75 -16.45 -10.67 -14.26
CA THR A 75 -17.43 -9.76 -13.67
C THR A 75 -16.75 -8.83 -12.68
N GLY A 76 -17.18 -7.56 -12.65
CA GLY A 76 -16.61 -6.54 -11.78
C GLY A 76 -15.33 -5.92 -12.34
N ASP A 77 -14.90 -4.84 -11.71
CA ASP A 77 -13.77 -3.99 -12.12
C ASP A 77 -12.62 -3.97 -11.10
N MET A 78 -12.82 -4.55 -9.92
CA MET A 78 -11.82 -4.59 -8.85
C MET A 78 -11.00 -5.89 -8.87
N GLY A 79 -9.68 -5.75 -8.97
CA GLY A 79 -8.76 -6.87 -8.74
C GLY A 79 -8.83 -7.39 -7.30
N ILE A 80 -8.51 -8.67 -7.10
CA ILE A 80 -8.65 -9.37 -5.81
C ILE A 80 -7.91 -8.70 -4.66
N TYR A 81 -6.73 -8.13 -4.91
CA TYR A 81 -5.96 -7.43 -3.88
C TYR A 81 -6.61 -6.14 -3.43
N LEU A 82 -7.21 -5.38 -4.35
CA LEU A 82 -7.95 -4.16 -4.02
C LEU A 82 -9.21 -4.50 -3.22
N LEU A 83 -9.94 -5.55 -3.63
CA LEU A 83 -11.12 -6.01 -2.91
C LEU A 83 -10.79 -6.43 -1.47
N ASN A 84 -9.72 -7.21 -1.29
CA ASN A 84 -9.23 -7.62 0.03
C ASN A 84 -8.84 -6.41 0.89
N TYR A 85 -8.13 -5.44 0.32
CA TYR A 85 -7.73 -4.23 1.04
C TYR A 85 -8.94 -3.42 1.52
N ILE A 86 -9.91 -3.15 0.62
CA ILE A 86 -11.14 -2.43 0.97
C ILE A 86 -11.95 -3.21 2.01
N THR A 87 -12.00 -4.53 1.90
CA THR A 87 -12.67 -5.41 2.86
C THR A 87 -12.03 -5.30 4.23
N MET A 88 -10.69 -5.38 4.32
CA MET A 88 -9.97 -5.19 5.58
C MET A 88 -10.25 -3.82 6.19
N LEU A 89 -10.27 -2.74 5.40
CA LEU A 89 -10.60 -1.42 5.93
C LEU A 89 -12.04 -1.33 6.45
N LYS A 90 -13.01 -1.88 5.71
CA LYS A 90 -14.43 -1.81 6.08
C LYS A 90 -14.74 -2.51 7.41
N TYR A 91 -14.06 -3.61 7.71
CA TYR A 91 -14.35 -4.43 8.90
C TYR A 91 -13.42 -4.14 10.09
N ASN A 92 -12.39 -3.31 9.92
CA ASN A 92 -11.50 -2.86 11.00
C ASN A 92 -11.70 -1.38 11.38
N LEU A 93 -12.73 -0.74 10.82
CA LEU A 93 -13.30 0.55 11.23
C LEU A 93 -14.60 0.28 12.01
#